data_AF-A0A7Z9ZGR2-F1
#
_entry.id   AF-A0A7Z9ZGR2-F1
#
_cell.length_a   1.000
_cell.length_b   1.000
_cell.length_c   1.000
_cell.angle_alpha   90.00
_cell.angle_beta   90.00
_cell.angle_gamma   90.00
#
_symmetry.space_group_name_H-M   'P 1'
#
loop_
_entity.id
_entity.type
_entity.pdbx_description
1 polymer ?
#
loop_
_entity_poly.entity_id
_entity_poly.type
_entity_poly.pdbx_seq_one_letter_code
_entity_poly.pdbx_strand_id
1 'polypeptide(L)' 'MFRIKDVGFAGLCELLREKEDKFGMSSIEFFNRYSAGELGDAREFIEWAGLYRTYLELCHEQIQPTTRAKAAS' A
#
# COMPACT_ATOMS: atom_id res chain seq x y z
N MET A 1 12.49 9.40 12.60
CA MET A 1 12.22 9.29 11.15
C MET A 1 12.19 7.82 10.80
N PHE A 2 11.00 7.22 10.66
CA PHE A 2 10.85 5.80 10.37
C PHE A 2 11.17 5.55 8.89
N ARG A 3 12.21 4.75 8.61
CA ARG A 3 12.57 4.35 7.25
C ARG A 3 11.70 3.15 6.85
N ILE A 4 10.83 3.35 5.87
CA ILE A 4 10.01 2.30 5.24
C ILE A 4 10.86 1.12 4.71
N LYS A 5 12.17 1.31 4.52
CA LYS A 5 13.09 0.25 4.06
C LYS A 5 13.53 -0.74 5.14
N ASP A 6 13.33 -0.42 6.43
CA ASP A 6 13.74 -1.28 7.55
C ASP A 6 12.56 -2.10 8.14
N VAL A 7 11.33 -1.87 7.67
CA VAL A 7 10.13 -2.58 8.12
C VAL A 7 9.88 -3.80 7.22
N GLY A 8 10.05 -5.00 7.77
CA GLY A 8 9.56 -6.23 7.12
C GLY A 8 8.03 -6.25 7.01
N PHE A 9 7.47 -7.31 6.43
CA PHE A 9 6.02 -7.46 6.23
C PHE A 9 5.17 -7.13 7.47
N ALA A 10 5.61 -7.54 8.66
CA ALA A 10 4.94 -7.22 9.92
C ALA A 10 4.86 -5.72 10.23
N GLY A 11 5.96 -4.98 10.01
CA GLY A 11 5.98 -3.53 10.22
C GLY A 11 5.17 -2.77 9.18
N LEU A 12 5.07 -3.30 7.95
CA LEU A 12 4.17 -2.76 6.94
C LEU A 12 2.70 -2.89 7.35
N CYS A 13 2.30 -4.05 7.90
CA CYS A 13 0.96 -4.24 8.44
C CYS A 13 0.65 -3.32 9.63
N GLU A 14 1.64 -3.02 10.48
CA GLU A 14 1.48 -2.08 11.59
C GLU A 14 1.27 -0.65 11.10
N LEU A 15 2.10 -0.20 10.15
CA LEU A 15 1.94 1.13 9.54
C LEU A 15 0.59 1.30 8.83
N LEU A 16 0.08 0.24 8.18
CA LEU A 16 -1.26 0.28 7.60
C LEU A 16 -2.34 0.41 8.68
N ARG A 17 -2.26 -0.38 9.76
CA ARG A 17 -3.20 -0.28 10.88
C ARG A 17 -3.22 1.12 11.51
N GLU A 18 -2.06 1.74 11.70
CA GLU A 18 -2.00 3.12 12.22
C GLU A 18 -2.76 4.12 11.33
N LYS A 19 -2.69 3.95 10.01
CA LYS A 19 -3.44 4.79 9.07
C LYS A 19 -4.93 4.47 9.12
N GLU A 20 -5.28 3.19 9.17
CA GLU A 20 -6.67 2.75 9.27
C GLU A 20 -7.35 3.31 10.52
N ASP A 21 -6.69 3.25 11.66
CA ASP A 21 -7.16 3.81 12.92
C ASP A 21 -7.24 5.34 12.87
N LYS A 22 -6.23 6.01 12.29
CA LYS A 22 -6.19 7.48 12.18
C LYS A 22 -7.34 8.03 11.34
N PHE A 23 -7.67 7.37 10.23
CA PHE A 23 -8.67 7.84 9.27
C PHE A 23 -10.02 7.13 9.39
N GLY A 24 -10.14 6.13 10.27
CA GLY A 24 -11.36 5.35 10.47
C GLY A 24 -11.80 4.58 9.22
N MET A 25 -10.85 4.16 8.39
CA MET A 25 -11.10 3.58 7.07
C MET A 25 -10.12 2.45 6.79
N SER A 26 -10.60 1.30 6.32
CA SER A 26 -9.72 0.19 5.94
C SER A 26 -8.81 0.57 4.76
N SER A 27 -7.63 -0.05 4.65
CA SER A 27 -6.71 0.22 3.55
C SER A 27 -7.29 -0.16 2.19
N ILE A 28 -8.18 -1.16 2.15
CA ILE A 28 -8.94 -1.53 0.94
C ILE A 28 -9.86 -0.38 0.51
N GLU A 29 -10.66 0.12 1.44
CA GLU A 29 -11.60 1.22 1.19
C GLU A 29 -10.87 2.50 0.78
N PHE A 30 -9.80 2.83 1.51
CA PHE A 30 -8.92 3.95 1.19
C PHE A 30 -8.38 3.84 -0.23
N PHE A 31 -7.86 2.68 -0.62
CA PHE A 31 -7.22 2.50 -1.92
C PHE A 31 -8.22 2.59 -3.08
N ASN A 32 -9.45 2.10 -2.89
CA ASN A 32 -10.52 2.24 -3.88
C ASN A 32 -10.87 3.71 -4.12
N ARG A 33 -11.09 4.47 -3.04
CA ARG A 33 -11.44 5.90 -3.11
C ARG A 33 -10.29 6.74 -3.65
N TYR A 34 -9.06 6.45 -3.23
CA TYR A 34 -7.85 7.10 -3.75
C TYR A 34 -7.69 6.85 -5.26
N SER A 35 -7.88 5.60 -5.71
CA SER A 35 -7.77 5.24 -7.13
C SER A 35 -8.89 5.83 -7.99
N ALA A 36 -10.06 6.06 -7.41
CA ALA A 36 -11.17 6.76 -8.05
C ALA A 36 -10.98 8.29 -8.12
N GLY A 37 -9.92 8.83 -7.49
CA GLY A 37 -9.68 10.27 -7.41
C GLY A 37 -10.62 11.01 -6.44
N GLU A 38 -11.31 10.28 -5.57
CA GLU A 38 -12.21 10.85 -4.56
C GLU A 38 -11.47 11.39 -3.33
N LEU A 39 -10.20 11.02 -3.19
CA LEU A 39 -9.30 11.56 -2.19
C LEU A 39 -8.32 12.52 -2.87
N GLY A 40 -8.03 13.63 -2.20
CA GLY A 40 -7.07 14.61 -2.69
C GLY A 40 -5.63 14.08 -2.71
N ASP A 41 -4.72 14.95 -3.11
CA ASP A 41 -3.27 14.69 -3.21
C ASP A 41 -2.53 14.97 -1.90
N ALA A 42 -3.22 14.88 -0.76
CA ALA A 42 -2.59 15.07 0.53
C ALA A 42 -1.42 14.08 0.67
N ARG A 43 -0.27 14.59 1.11
CA ARG A 43 0.95 13.81 1.27
C ARG A 43 0.72 12.49 2.04
N GLU A 44 -0.14 12.52 3.05
CA GLU A 44 -0.48 11.34 3.83
C GLU A 44 -1.19 10.24 3.02
N PHE A 45 -2.04 10.62 2.06
CA PHE A 45 -2.71 9.67 1.16
C PHE A 45 -1.74 9.10 0.14
N ILE A 46 -0.84 9.92 -0.38
CA ILE A 46 0.24 9.44 -1.28
C ILE A 46 1.11 8.42 -0.55
N GLU A 47 1.51 8.71 0.69
CA GLU A 47 2.30 7.78 1.52
C GLU A 47 1.52 6.49 1.85
N TRP A 48 0.24 6.59 2.20
CA TRP A 48 -0.59 5.41 2.49
C TRP A 48 -0.83 4.54 1.25
N ALA A 49 -1.07 5.15 0.09
CA ALA A 49 -1.20 4.42 -1.18
C ALA A 49 0.09 3.66 -1.53
N GLY A 50 1.26 4.26 -1.26
CA GLY A 50 2.55 3.61 -1.40
C GLY A 50 2.69 2.38 -0.49
N LEU A 51 2.38 2.53 0.81
CA LEU A 51 2.43 1.44 1.79
C LEU A 51 1.52 0.27 1.38
N TYR A 52 0.28 0.57 1.00
CA TYR A 52 -0.69 -0.47 0.66
C TYR A 52 -0.34 -1.17 -0.66
N ARG A 53 0.19 -0.44 -1.65
CA ARG A 53 0.71 -1.05 -2.88
C ARG A 53 1.85 -2.02 -2.60
N THR A 54 2.83 -1.63 -1.77
CA THR A 54 3.91 -2.53 -1.37
C THR A 54 3.37 -3.77 -0.65
N TYR A 55 2.33 -3.62 0.18
CA TYR A 55 1.67 -4.75 0.85
C TYR A 55 1.06 -5.71 -0.17
N LEU A 56 0.35 -5.18 -1.17
CA LEU A 56 -0.22 -5.99 -2.24
C LEU A 56 0.86 -6.69 -3.06
N GLU A 57 1.97 -6.02 -3.38
CA GLU A 57 3.09 -6.62 -4.11
C GLU A 57 3.71 -7.80 -3.32
N LEU A 58 3.94 -7.64 -2.02
CA LEU A 58 4.46 -8.70 -1.14
C LEU A 58 3.47 -9.86 -0.93
N CYS A 59 2.17 -9.57 -0.88
CA CYS A 59 1.12 -10.59 -0.81
C CYS A 59 0.94 -11.33 -2.15
N HIS A 60 1.06 -10.61 -3.27
CA HIS A 60 0.92 -11.16 -4.61
C HIS A 60 2.12 -12.03 -5.00
N GLU A 61 3.33 -11.68 -4.55
CA GLU A 61 4.53 -12.50 -4.74
C GLU A 61 4.41 -13.89 -4.09
N GLN A 62 3.57 -14.03 -3.05
CA GLN A 62 3.25 -15.33 -2.44
C GLN A 62 2.21 -16.14 -3.21
N ILE A 63 1.47 -15.53 -4.13
CA ILE A 63 0.37 -16.17 -4.89
C ILE A 63 0.77 -16.46 -6.35
N GLN A 64 1.74 -15.73 -6.93
CA GLN A 64 2.19 -15.95 -8.32
C GLN A 64 3.71 -15.97 -8.48
N PRO A 65 4.33 -17.10 -8.90
CA PRO A 65 5.72 -17.10 -9.32
C PRO A 65 5.81 -16.39 -10.69
N THR A 66 6.38 -15.19 -10.68
CA THR A 66 6.96 -14.47 -11.83
C THR A 66 6.08 -14.32 -13.08
N THR A 67 5.37 -13.21 -13.19
CA THR A 67 4.95 -12.66 -14.50
C THR A 67 5.25 -11.16 -14.60
N ARG A 68 6.49 -10.76 -14.28
CA ARG A 68 7.09 -9.51 -14.77
C ARG A 68 8.15 -9.82 -15.82
N ALA A 69 7.74 -10.53 -16.87
CA ALA A 69 8.55 -10.73 -18.08
C ALA A 69 7.63 -10.85 -19.30
N LYS A 70 6.88 -9.79 -19.62
CA LYS A 70 6.38 -9.46 -20.97
C LYS A 70 5.49 -8.21 -20.92
N ALA A 71 6.13 -7.06 -20.97
CA ALA A 71 5.55 -5.84 -21.54
C ALA A 71 6.71 -5.02 -22.10
N ALA A 72 7.48 -5.67 -22.97
CA ALA A 72 8.41 -5.03 -23.90
C ALA A 72 8.22 -5.77 -25.22
N SER A 73 7.20 -5.38 -25.97
CA SER A 73 7.02 -5.62 -27.41
C SER A 73 6.05 -4.58 -27.93
#